data_AF-A0A7S0Y7M8-F1
#
_entry.id   AF-A0A7S0Y7M8-F1
#
_cell.length_a   1.000
_cell.length_b   1.000
_cell.length_c   1.000
_cell.angle_alpha   90.00
_cell.angle_beta   90.00
_cell.angle_gamma   90.00
#
_symmetry.space_group_name_H-M   'P 1'
#
loop_
_entity.id
_entity.type
_entity.pdbx_description
1 polymer ?
#
loop_
_entity_poly.entity_id
_entity_poly.type
_entity_poly.pdbx_seq_one_letter_code
_entity_poly.pdbx_strand_id
1 'polypeptide(L)'
;FHNTMVDRITSRRPESEMIPRAEPTPSKALVIEDLESILQPIFGNLRKSHGVVIRSSRGQLDADIALKLRVANGTHTAAAHTMALTGLVMTDVLSSDSEESKLILNYLDSLVANQIVPGVEATTDFTATKAETQAVYEDWRRRLIHAHFGLSTFFITQNGAAKGGIRIGPTIRELIQSSSHIQCSTAFSLAALLRFLTHTGTKTKEQNLYIGWFDPKRHEEQNLETGSFDREKHEESKTIPYADGLEYNISEGWYCFRCDCIIRINGAETPLPMALHKIGLKEQPVAYESVIASYLCQPNGGNLANISDTSAFTTLVRAVATLYARMMAGDALMDILGSLNMEASCESLVDGPYNCTIERFDASRPLHYQKSSIPDDSLLLETPLAK
;
A
#
# COMPACT_ATOMS: atom_id res chain seq x y z
N PHE A 1 -12.00 18.90 -27.32
CA PHE A 1 -11.22 17.81 -26.70
C PHE A 1 -11.89 17.49 -25.37
N HIS A 2 -12.34 16.26 -25.18
CA HIS A 2 -13.01 15.86 -23.93
C HIS A 2 -11.99 15.32 -22.93
N ASN A 3 -12.11 15.74 -21.67
CA ASN A 3 -11.41 15.09 -20.56
C ASN A 3 -12.10 13.75 -20.25
N THR A 4 -11.32 12.74 -19.87
CA THR A 4 -11.85 11.41 -19.58
C THR A 4 -11.22 10.78 -18.35
N MET A 5 -11.97 9.88 -17.73
CA MET A 5 -11.45 8.89 -16.80
C MET A 5 -11.65 7.52 -17.43
N VAL A 6 -10.58 6.72 -17.46
CA VAL A 6 -10.61 5.36 -18.00
C VAL A 6 -10.37 4.38 -16.89
N ASP A 7 -11.10 3.27 -16.85
CA ASP A 7 -10.89 2.18 -15.91
C ASP A 7 -11.14 0.84 -16.55
N ARG A 8 -10.06 0.08 -16.76
CA ARG A 8 -10.12 -1.35 -17.07
C ARG A 8 -8.75 -1.96 -16.87
N ILE A 9 -8.66 -2.91 -15.96
CA ILE A 9 -7.46 -3.69 -15.76
C ILE A 9 -7.28 -4.62 -16.96
N THR A 10 -6.12 -4.47 -17.59
CA THR A 10 -5.73 -5.22 -18.77
C THR A 10 -4.33 -5.77 -18.55
N SER A 11 -4.17 -7.07 -18.81
CA SER A 11 -2.91 -7.77 -18.88
C SER A 11 -2.79 -8.45 -20.25
N ARG A 12 -1.74 -9.25 -20.42
CA ARG A 12 -1.52 -10.06 -21.63
C ARG A 12 -1.79 -11.53 -21.33
N ARG A 13 -2.16 -12.29 -22.37
CA ARG A 13 -2.27 -13.74 -22.25
C ARG A 13 -0.88 -14.38 -22.19
N PRO A 14 -0.65 -15.40 -21.34
CA PRO A 14 0.64 -16.11 -21.30
C PRO A 14 1.09 -16.63 -22.66
N GLU A 15 0.14 -17.11 -23.47
CA GLU A 15 0.36 -17.69 -24.79
C GLU A 15 0.50 -16.66 -25.93
N SER A 16 0.16 -15.38 -25.70
CA SER A 16 0.24 -14.35 -26.74
C SER A 16 0.26 -12.94 -26.16
N GLU A 17 1.38 -12.24 -26.37
CA GLU A 17 1.54 -10.84 -25.96
C GLU A 17 0.60 -9.88 -26.69
N MET A 18 0.11 -10.25 -27.88
CA MET A 18 -0.75 -9.42 -28.72
C MET A 18 -2.25 -9.56 -28.38
N ILE A 19 -2.62 -10.55 -27.58
CA ILE A 19 -4.03 -10.76 -27.19
C ILE A 19 -4.23 -10.21 -25.78
N PRO A 20 -5.02 -9.14 -25.61
CA PRO A 20 -5.30 -8.62 -24.28
C PRO A 20 -6.14 -9.61 -23.49
N ARG A 21 -5.79 -9.75 -22.21
CA ARG A 21 -6.63 -10.37 -21.18
C ARG A 21 -7.15 -9.23 -20.33
N ALA A 22 -8.47 -9.08 -20.23
CA ALA A 22 -9.08 -8.02 -19.44
C ALA A 22 -10.09 -8.61 -18.45
N GLU A 23 -10.28 -7.89 -17.36
CA GLU A 23 -11.32 -8.20 -16.38
C GLU A 23 -12.73 -7.93 -16.96
N PRO A 24 -13.79 -8.36 -16.23
CA PRO A 24 -15.16 -7.94 -16.54
C PRO A 24 -15.31 -6.42 -16.62
N THR A 25 -16.16 -5.94 -17.53
CA THR A 25 -16.34 -4.50 -17.77
C THR A 25 -16.78 -3.78 -16.49
N PRO A 26 -16.03 -2.76 -16.04
CA PRO A 26 -16.42 -1.96 -14.88
C PRO A 26 -17.71 -1.17 -15.08
N SER A 27 -18.38 -0.83 -13.98
CA SER A 27 -19.58 0.02 -14.02
C SER A 27 -19.33 1.40 -14.65
N LYS A 28 -18.10 1.93 -14.50
CA LYS A 28 -17.60 3.18 -15.10
C LYS A 28 -16.28 2.93 -15.82
N ALA A 29 -16.32 2.21 -16.94
CA ALA A 29 -15.13 1.89 -17.74
C ALA A 29 -14.56 3.12 -18.47
N LEU A 30 -15.45 4.03 -18.91
CA LEU A 30 -15.08 5.28 -19.56
C LEU A 30 -16.03 6.38 -19.10
N VAL A 31 -15.51 7.39 -18.42
CA VAL A 31 -16.24 8.61 -18.10
C VAL A 31 -15.77 9.73 -19.01
N ILE A 32 -16.69 10.44 -19.64
CA ILE A 32 -16.40 11.54 -20.55
C ILE A 32 -17.06 12.81 -20.03
N GLU A 33 -16.27 13.89 -19.90
CA GLU A 33 -16.78 15.21 -19.60
C GLU A 33 -17.27 15.90 -20.89
N ASP A 34 -18.57 16.18 -20.95
CA ASP A 34 -19.25 16.81 -22.08
C ASP A 34 -20.07 18.01 -21.60
N LEU A 35 -19.36 19.09 -21.23
CA LEU A 35 -19.97 20.31 -20.71
C LEU A 35 -20.79 21.08 -21.74
N GLU A 36 -20.48 20.90 -23.02
CA GLU A 36 -21.16 21.55 -24.14
C GLU A 36 -22.29 20.70 -24.73
N SER A 37 -22.51 19.48 -24.21
CA SER A 37 -23.52 18.53 -24.69
C SER A 37 -23.39 18.24 -26.20
N ILE A 38 -22.15 18.13 -26.68
CA ILE A 38 -21.86 17.91 -28.11
C ILE A 38 -21.85 16.43 -28.49
N LEU A 39 -21.78 15.52 -27.51
CA LEU A 39 -21.81 14.08 -27.78
C LEU A 39 -23.21 13.64 -28.19
N GLN A 40 -23.25 12.72 -29.15
CA GLN A 40 -24.51 12.16 -29.62
C GLN A 40 -25.22 11.36 -28.51
N PRO A 41 -26.56 11.38 -28.44
CA PRO A 41 -27.33 10.65 -27.42
C PRO A 41 -27.03 9.15 -27.33
N ILE A 42 -26.51 8.55 -28.41
CA ILE A 42 -26.12 7.13 -28.46
C ILE A 42 -25.10 6.76 -27.37
N PHE A 43 -24.22 7.70 -26.97
CA PHE A 43 -23.24 7.46 -25.91
C PHE A 43 -23.90 7.23 -24.54
N GLY A 44 -25.06 7.85 -24.28
CA GLY A 44 -25.82 7.63 -23.05
C GLY A 44 -26.36 6.19 -22.93
N ASN A 45 -26.63 5.54 -24.06
CA ASN A 45 -27.13 4.16 -24.10
C ASN A 45 -26.03 3.11 -23.82
N LEU A 46 -24.77 3.50 -23.89
CA LEU A 46 -23.62 2.61 -23.69
C LEU A 46 -23.29 2.36 -22.21
N ARG A 47 -23.94 3.06 -21.28
CA ARG A 47 -23.66 2.89 -19.84
C ARG A 47 -23.84 1.47 -19.35
N LYS A 48 -25.00 0.86 -19.61
CA LYS A 48 -25.34 -0.47 -19.08
C LYS A 48 -24.52 -1.60 -19.72
N SER A 49 -24.17 -1.46 -21.00
CA SER A 49 -23.52 -2.50 -21.79
C SER A 49 -21.99 -2.38 -21.80
N HIS A 50 -21.45 -1.16 -21.71
CA HIS A 50 -20.03 -0.88 -21.92
C HIS A 50 -19.42 0.01 -20.82
N GLY A 51 -20.18 0.39 -19.78
CA GLY A 51 -19.67 1.22 -18.69
C GLY A 51 -19.34 2.66 -19.09
N VAL A 52 -19.92 3.18 -20.19
CA VAL A 52 -19.70 4.57 -20.63
C VAL A 52 -20.60 5.53 -19.85
N VAL A 53 -20.03 6.56 -19.23
CA VAL A 53 -20.77 7.56 -18.45
C VAL A 53 -20.44 8.96 -18.98
N ILE A 54 -21.48 9.75 -19.24
CA ILE A 54 -21.34 11.14 -19.66
C ILE A 54 -21.59 12.05 -18.46
N ARG A 55 -20.67 12.99 -18.22
CA ARG A 55 -20.78 14.03 -17.20
C ARG A 55 -20.96 15.38 -17.88
N SER A 56 -22.10 15.99 -17.65
CA SER A 56 -22.49 17.27 -18.27
C SER A 56 -22.35 18.45 -17.30
N SER A 57 -21.75 18.24 -16.13
CA SER A 57 -21.53 19.28 -15.14
C SER A 57 -20.10 19.26 -14.62
N ARG A 58 -19.52 20.46 -14.46
CA ARG A 58 -18.16 20.65 -13.97
C ARG A 58 -17.98 20.00 -12.59
N GLY A 59 -16.81 19.39 -12.36
CA GLY A 59 -16.45 18.73 -11.11
C GLY A 59 -16.96 17.29 -10.96
N GLN A 60 -17.91 16.83 -11.79
CA GLN A 60 -18.36 15.43 -11.74
C GLN A 60 -17.28 14.45 -12.20
N LEU A 61 -16.48 14.83 -13.22
CA LEU A 61 -15.35 14.01 -13.67
C LEU A 61 -14.27 13.95 -12.59
N ASP A 62 -13.98 15.07 -11.93
CA ASP A 62 -12.99 15.13 -10.83
C ASP A 62 -13.40 14.22 -9.67
N ALA A 63 -14.70 14.20 -9.31
CA ALA A 63 -15.24 13.27 -8.32
C ALA A 63 -15.05 11.80 -8.75
N ASP A 64 -15.32 11.47 -10.01
CA ASP A 64 -15.12 10.11 -10.53
C ASP A 64 -13.64 9.69 -10.51
N ILE A 65 -12.73 10.60 -10.87
CA ILE A 65 -11.27 10.38 -10.82
C ILE A 65 -10.83 10.18 -9.37
N ALA A 66 -11.25 11.05 -8.45
CA ALA A 66 -10.86 10.98 -7.05
C ALA A 66 -11.37 9.70 -6.39
N LEU A 67 -12.63 9.30 -6.65
CA LEU A 67 -13.19 8.04 -6.15
C LEU A 67 -12.41 6.83 -6.68
N LYS A 68 -12.10 6.80 -7.98
CA LYS A 68 -11.27 5.71 -8.54
C LYS A 68 -9.89 5.65 -7.88
N LEU A 69 -9.22 6.79 -7.74
CA LEU A 69 -7.87 6.88 -7.18
C LEU A 69 -7.84 6.45 -5.71
N ARG A 70 -8.79 6.91 -4.90
CA ARG A 70 -8.84 6.61 -3.46
C ARG A 70 -9.36 5.20 -3.17
N VAL A 71 -10.44 4.78 -3.84
CA VAL A 71 -11.09 3.49 -3.57
C VAL A 71 -10.36 2.34 -4.27
N ALA A 72 -10.49 2.24 -5.59
CA ALA A 72 -9.95 1.10 -6.33
C ALA A 72 -8.42 1.09 -6.29
N ASN A 73 -7.78 2.17 -6.71
CA ASN A 73 -6.33 2.23 -6.78
C ASN A 73 -5.67 2.24 -5.38
N GLY A 74 -6.27 2.91 -4.39
CA GLY A 74 -5.77 2.97 -3.02
C GLY A 74 -5.77 1.59 -2.35
N THR A 75 -6.91 0.89 -2.36
CA THR A 75 -6.99 -0.48 -1.82
C THR A 75 -6.14 -1.46 -2.61
N HIS A 76 -6.00 -1.29 -3.92
CA HIS A 76 -5.11 -2.13 -4.74
C HIS A 76 -3.63 -1.93 -4.37
N THR A 77 -3.21 -0.68 -4.13
CA THR A 77 -1.87 -0.38 -3.61
C THR A 77 -1.67 -0.98 -2.22
N ALA A 78 -2.65 -0.87 -1.33
CA ALA A 78 -2.60 -1.42 0.01
C ALA A 78 -2.43 -2.94 0.00
N ALA A 79 -3.26 -3.66 -0.78
CA ALA A 79 -3.18 -5.13 -0.89
C ALA A 79 -1.88 -5.58 -1.55
N ALA A 80 -1.51 -4.98 -2.68
CA ALA A 80 -0.41 -5.48 -3.52
C ALA A 80 0.95 -5.43 -2.81
N HIS A 81 1.23 -4.43 -1.97
CA HIS A 81 2.48 -4.39 -1.21
C HIS A 81 2.55 -5.50 -0.16
N THR A 82 1.45 -5.72 0.57
CA THR A 82 1.34 -6.83 1.52
C THR A 82 1.53 -8.17 0.81
N MET A 83 0.78 -8.40 -0.26
CA MET A 83 0.82 -9.64 -1.02
C MET A 83 2.19 -9.88 -1.67
N ALA A 84 2.81 -8.86 -2.26
CA ALA A 84 4.12 -9.00 -2.88
C ALA A 84 5.19 -9.37 -1.84
N LEU A 85 5.20 -8.69 -0.67
CA LEU A 85 6.13 -9.00 0.41
C LEU A 85 5.96 -10.41 0.98
N THR A 86 4.72 -10.89 1.03
CA THR A 86 4.42 -12.25 1.50
C THR A 86 4.51 -13.29 0.40
N GLY A 87 4.95 -12.94 -0.82
CA GLY A 87 5.12 -13.87 -1.95
C GLY A 87 3.82 -14.29 -2.65
N LEU A 88 2.68 -13.68 -2.33
CA LEU A 88 1.42 -13.85 -3.05
C LEU A 88 1.50 -13.08 -4.37
N VAL A 89 1.97 -13.75 -5.41
CA VAL A 89 2.42 -13.08 -6.65
C VAL A 89 1.29 -12.65 -7.59
N MET A 90 0.07 -13.14 -7.39
CA MET A 90 -1.11 -12.83 -8.20
C MET A 90 -2.31 -12.44 -7.34
N THR A 91 -3.13 -11.48 -7.79
CA THR A 91 -4.30 -11.00 -7.04
C THR A 91 -5.48 -11.97 -7.03
N ASP A 92 -5.56 -12.92 -7.96
CA ASP A 92 -6.65 -13.89 -8.03
C ASP A 92 -6.66 -14.85 -6.83
N VAL A 93 -5.57 -14.97 -6.08
CA VAL A 93 -5.57 -15.69 -4.79
C VAL A 93 -6.58 -15.12 -3.79
N LEU A 94 -6.97 -13.85 -3.93
CA LEU A 94 -8.02 -13.22 -3.11
C LEU A 94 -9.43 -13.76 -3.40
N SER A 95 -9.61 -14.55 -4.47
CA SER A 95 -10.87 -15.28 -4.70
C SER A 95 -10.93 -16.61 -3.94
N SER A 96 -9.86 -17.00 -3.25
CA SER A 96 -9.83 -18.24 -2.47
C SER A 96 -10.41 -18.04 -1.06
N ASP A 97 -10.87 -19.13 -0.45
CA ASP A 97 -11.35 -19.17 0.93
C ASP A 97 -10.23 -19.35 1.97
N SER A 98 -8.96 -19.05 1.61
CA SER A 98 -7.82 -19.14 2.54
C SER A 98 -7.91 -18.09 3.65
N GLU A 99 -7.26 -18.35 4.79
CA GLU A 99 -7.24 -17.40 5.91
C GLU A 99 -6.47 -16.13 5.55
N GLU A 100 -5.42 -16.21 4.73
CA GLU A 100 -4.69 -15.07 4.20
C GLU A 100 -5.57 -14.19 3.33
N SER A 101 -6.35 -14.80 2.43
CA SER A 101 -7.30 -14.12 1.56
C SER A 101 -8.35 -13.37 2.39
N LYS A 102 -8.96 -14.04 3.37
CA LYS A 102 -9.95 -13.43 4.29
C LYS A 102 -9.33 -12.28 5.09
N LEU A 103 -8.12 -12.45 5.60
CA LEU A 103 -7.43 -11.43 6.39
C LEU A 103 -7.14 -10.18 5.55
N ILE A 104 -6.63 -10.35 4.32
CA ILE A 104 -6.36 -9.22 3.42
C ILE A 104 -7.68 -8.53 3.03
N LEU A 105 -8.74 -9.28 2.73
CA LEU A 105 -10.04 -8.69 2.39
C LEU A 105 -10.65 -7.91 3.57
N ASN A 106 -10.58 -8.45 4.80
CA ASN A 106 -11.03 -7.75 6.00
C ASN A 106 -10.24 -6.45 6.24
N TYR A 107 -8.94 -6.47 5.94
CA TYR A 107 -8.10 -5.28 5.97
C TYR A 107 -8.56 -4.21 4.97
N LEU A 108 -8.86 -4.59 3.73
CA LEU A 108 -9.38 -3.65 2.75
C LEU A 108 -10.77 -3.13 3.12
N ASP A 109 -11.64 -4.00 3.62
CA ASP A 109 -12.99 -3.64 4.06
C ASP A 109 -12.90 -2.59 5.21
N SER A 110 -11.99 -2.78 6.17
CA SER A 110 -11.73 -1.82 7.25
C SER A 110 -11.17 -0.48 6.73
N LEU A 111 -10.16 -0.52 5.84
CA LEU A 111 -9.56 0.68 5.25
C LEU A 111 -10.61 1.51 4.49
N VAL A 112 -11.53 0.87 3.79
CA VAL A 112 -12.60 1.57 3.06
C VAL A 112 -13.62 2.16 4.02
N ALA A 113 -14.20 1.33 4.89
CA ALA A 113 -15.31 1.71 5.74
C ALA A 113 -14.92 2.85 6.70
N ASN A 114 -13.69 2.79 7.23
CA ASN A 114 -13.30 3.62 8.36
C ASN A 114 -12.30 4.73 8.01
N GLN A 115 -11.71 4.73 6.81
CA GLN A 115 -10.75 5.76 6.40
C GLN A 115 -11.13 6.39 5.06
N ILE A 116 -11.30 5.61 4.00
CA ILE A 116 -11.60 6.17 2.67
C ILE A 116 -12.99 6.81 2.64
N VAL A 117 -14.02 6.14 3.13
CA VAL A 117 -15.38 6.72 3.17
C VAL A 117 -15.41 8.01 3.99
N PRO A 118 -14.94 8.06 5.26
CA PRO A 118 -14.91 9.31 6.01
C PRO A 118 -14.03 10.39 5.38
N GLY A 119 -12.89 10.03 4.79
CA GLY A 119 -12.02 10.97 4.09
C GLY A 119 -12.62 11.52 2.79
N VAL A 120 -13.53 10.78 2.14
CA VAL A 120 -14.34 11.29 1.01
C VAL A 120 -15.46 12.19 1.50
N GLU A 121 -16.11 11.87 2.62
CA GLU A 121 -17.16 12.73 3.21
C GLU A 121 -16.59 14.06 3.74
N ALA A 122 -15.35 14.06 4.22
CA ALA A 122 -14.66 15.24 4.75
C ALA A 122 -14.13 16.20 3.66
N THR A 123 -13.96 15.73 2.43
CA THR A 123 -13.28 16.48 1.37
C THR A 123 -14.13 17.66 0.86
N THR A 124 -13.50 18.80 0.59
CA THR A 124 -14.15 19.92 -0.14
C THR A 124 -13.75 19.98 -1.62
N ASP A 125 -12.74 19.21 -2.02
CA ASP A 125 -12.20 19.17 -3.40
C ASP A 125 -13.22 18.68 -4.45
N PHE A 126 -14.17 17.83 -4.05
CA PHE A 126 -15.22 17.28 -4.92
C PHE A 126 -16.43 16.85 -4.09
N THR A 127 -17.57 16.62 -4.77
CA THR A 127 -18.78 16.12 -4.12
C THR A 127 -18.99 14.66 -4.47
N ALA A 128 -19.02 13.79 -3.45
CA ALA A 128 -19.43 12.41 -3.55
C ALA A 128 -20.15 11.98 -2.28
N THR A 129 -21.15 11.12 -2.41
CA THR A 129 -21.86 10.55 -1.27
C THR A 129 -21.17 9.30 -0.74
N LYS A 130 -21.42 8.96 0.52
CA LYS A 130 -21.06 7.65 1.09
C LYS A 130 -21.56 6.48 0.23
N ALA A 131 -22.80 6.57 -0.26
CA ALA A 131 -23.39 5.54 -1.11
C ALA A 131 -22.64 5.37 -2.44
N GLU A 132 -22.21 6.47 -3.06
CA GLU A 132 -21.40 6.42 -4.28
C GLU A 132 -20.02 5.81 -4.01
N THR A 133 -19.37 6.19 -2.91
CA THR A 133 -18.06 5.65 -2.51
C THR A 133 -18.16 4.14 -2.26
N GLN A 134 -19.19 3.70 -1.54
CA GLN A 134 -19.46 2.30 -1.25
C GLN A 134 -19.77 1.51 -2.54
N ALA A 135 -20.57 2.07 -3.46
CA ALA A 135 -20.88 1.42 -4.72
C ALA A 135 -19.63 1.24 -5.61
N VAL A 136 -18.70 2.20 -5.60
CA VAL A 136 -17.40 2.06 -6.27
C VAL A 136 -16.58 0.93 -5.64
N TYR A 137 -16.59 0.83 -4.31
CA TYR A 137 -15.87 -0.24 -3.62
C TYR A 137 -16.48 -1.61 -3.89
N GLU A 138 -17.80 -1.75 -3.88
CA GLU A 138 -18.48 -3.03 -4.19
C GLU A 138 -18.20 -3.49 -5.62
N ASP A 139 -18.21 -2.57 -6.58
CA ASP A 139 -17.84 -2.88 -7.97
C ASP A 139 -16.37 -3.30 -8.07
N TRP A 140 -15.47 -2.56 -7.43
CA TRP A 140 -14.06 -2.88 -7.38
C TRP A 140 -13.78 -4.23 -6.70
N ARG A 141 -14.38 -4.47 -5.54
CA ARG A 141 -14.18 -5.69 -4.74
C ARG A 141 -14.62 -6.93 -5.52
N ARG A 142 -15.75 -6.87 -6.24
CA ARG A 142 -16.19 -7.96 -7.14
C ARG A 142 -15.18 -8.26 -8.26
N ARG A 143 -14.53 -7.23 -8.80
CA ARG A 143 -13.49 -7.37 -9.82
C ARG A 143 -12.20 -7.94 -9.25
N LEU A 144 -11.79 -7.46 -8.07
CA LEU A 144 -10.59 -7.90 -7.37
C LEU A 144 -10.61 -9.40 -7.04
N ILE A 145 -11.77 -9.94 -6.67
CA ILE A 145 -11.95 -11.36 -6.31
C ILE A 145 -12.41 -12.23 -7.49
N HIS A 146 -12.25 -11.78 -8.73
CA HIS A 146 -12.73 -12.53 -9.88
C HIS A 146 -11.85 -13.77 -10.15
N ALA A 147 -12.40 -14.98 -9.96
CA ALA A 147 -11.66 -16.25 -9.98
C ALA A 147 -10.88 -16.57 -11.27
N HIS A 148 -11.20 -15.91 -12.39
CA HIS A 148 -10.49 -16.09 -13.66
C HIS A 148 -9.66 -14.89 -14.09
N PHE A 149 -9.46 -13.91 -13.20
CA PHE A 149 -8.67 -12.72 -13.50
C PHE A 149 -7.85 -12.27 -12.30
N GLY A 150 -6.53 -12.29 -12.46
CA GLY A 150 -5.58 -11.78 -11.49
C GLY A 150 -4.48 -10.98 -12.19
N LEU A 151 -3.91 -10.03 -11.47
CA LEU A 151 -2.72 -9.30 -11.87
C LEU A 151 -1.53 -9.70 -11.02
N SER A 152 -0.33 -9.56 -11.60
CA SER A 152 0.91 -9.65 -10.84
C SER A 152 0.95 -8.56 -9.78
N THR A 153 1.16 -8.95 -8.51
CA THR A 153 1.28 -8.02 -7.39
C THR A 153 2.50 -7.11 -7.55
N PHE A 154 3.62 -7.64 -8.07
CA PHE A 154 4.80 -6.84 -8.40
C PHE A 154 4.56 -5.80 -9.50
N PHE A 155 3.76 -6.13 -10.52
CA PHE A 155 3.36 -5.14 -11.52
C PHE A 155 2.59 -3.97 -10.89
N ILE A 156 1.74 -4.28 -9.90
CA ILE A 156 0.94 -3.28 -9.20
C ILE A 156 1.80 -2.41 -8.26
N THR A 157 2.83 -2.95 -7.63
CA THR A 157 3.70 -2.21 -6.68
C THR A 157 4.71 -1.27 -7.34
N GLN A 158 4.92 -1.35 -8.65
CA GLN A 158 5.78 -0.42 -9.39
C GLN A 158 5.42 1.05 -9.09
N ASN A 159 6.43 1.93 -8.99
CA ASN A 159 6.24 3.33 -8.61
C ASN A 159 5.46 3.50 -7.28
N GLY A 160 5.67 2.55 -6.35
CA GLY A 160 4.95 2.48 -5.07
C GLY A 160 4.99 3.79 -4.29
N ALA A 161 6.17 4.44 -4.21
CA ALA A 161 6.36 5.70 -3.48
C ALA A 161 5.35 6.78 -3.89
N ALA A 162 5.28 7.11 -5.19
CA ALA A 162 4.37 8.12 -5.73
C ALA A 162 2.91 7.66 -5.69
N LYS A 163 2.65 6.35 -5.88
CA LYS A 163 1.30 5.77 -5.72
C LYS A 163 0.76 5.99 -4.31
N GLY A 164 1.59 5.92 -3.27
CA GLY A 164 1.21 6.24 -1.90
C GLY A 164 0.59 7.64 -1.78
N GLY A 165 1.25 8.68 -2.28
CA GLY A 165 0.77 10.05 -2.15
C GLY A 165 -0.42 10.42 -3.02
N ILE A 166 -0.61 9.82 -4.19
CA ILE A 166 -1.77 10.14 -5.05
C ILE A 166 -3.01 9.28 -4.72
N ARG A 167 -2.84 8.13 -4.04
CA ARG A 167 -3.93 7.18 -3.76
C ARG A 167 -4.35 7.15 -2.29
N ILE A 168 -3.39 7.23 -1.36
CA ILE A 168 -3.62 7.15 0.10
C ILE A 168 -3.51 8.54 0.73
N GLY A 169 -2.53 9.34 0.30
CA GLY A 169 -2.27 10.70 0.79
C GLY A 169 -3.50 11.62 0.88
N PRO A 170 -4.38 11.70 -0.14
CA PRO A 170 -5.53 12.59 -0.08
C PRO A 170 -6.48 12.21 1.06
N THR A 171 -6.73 10.91 1.28
CA THR A 171 -7.57 10.44 2.39
C THR A 171 -6.99 10.85 3.74
N ILE A 172 -5.68 10.67 3.95
CA ILE A 172 -5.01 11.08 5.19
C ILE A 172 -5.15 12.58 5.43
N ARG A 173 -4.92 13.38 4.37
CA ARG A 173 -5.02 14.83 4.43
C ARG A 173 -6.41 15.28 4.84
N GLU A 174 -7.46 14.77 4.20
CA GLU A 174 -8.83 15.16 4.53
C GLU A 174 -9.19 14.77 5.97
N LEU A 175 -8.82 13.57 6.42
CA LEU A 175 -9.07 13.12 7.79
C LEU A 175 -8.37 14.02 8.83
N ILE A 176 -7.10 14.38 8.62
CA ILE A 176 -6.38 15.26 9.54
C ILE A 176 -6.99 16.66 9.56
N GLN A 177 -7.35 17.20 8.39
CA GLN A 177 -7.97 18.53 8.29
C GLN A 177 -9.37 18.56 8.91
N SER A 178 -10.13 17.46 8.86
CA SER A 178 -11.42 17.31 9.54
C SER A 178 -11.31 16.90 11.00
N SER A 179 -10.10 16.88 11.58
CA SER A 179 -9.84 16.42 12.97
C SER A 179 -10.32 14.98 13.25
N SER A 180 -10.36 14.14 12.23
CA SER A 180 -10.64 12.72 12.33
C SER A 180 -9.36 11.92 12.58
N HIS A 181 -9.48 10.80 13.28
CA HIS A 181 -8.32 9.96 13.59
C HIS A 181 -7.87 9.14 12.37
N ILE A 182 -6.55 9.03 12.21
CA ILE A 182 -5.96 8.06 11.29
C ILE A 182 -5.87 6.72 12.00
N GLN A 183 -6.34 5.67 11.36
CA GLN A 183 -6.36 4.33 11.94
C GLN A 183 -5.11 3.52 11.62
N CYS A 184 -4.89 2.49 12.43
CA CYS A 184 -3.80 1.53 12.29
C CYS A 184 -3.73 0.87 10.90
N SER A 185 -4.88 0.61 10.26
CA SER A 185 -4.94 0.08 8.88
C SER A 185 -4.21 0.97 7.87
N THR A 186 -4.37 2.29 7.97
CA THR A 186 -3.67 3.26 7.12
C THR A 186 -2.16 3.26 7.40
N ALA A 187 -1.77 3.23 8.67
CA ALA A 187 -0.35 3.16 9.05
C ALA A 187 0.30 1.86 8.53
N PHE A 188 -0.40 0.73 8.62
CA PHE A 188 0.07 -0.55 8.08
C PHE A 188 0.29 -0.50 6.56
N SER A 189 -0.64 0.11 5.82
CA SER A 189 -0.52 0.31 4.37
C SER A 189 0.78 1.01 3.97
N LEU A 190 1.09 2.11 4.66
CA LEU A 190 2.31 2.89 4.43
C LEU A 190 3.56 2.13 4.89
N ALA A 191 3.50 1.43 6.02
CA ALA A 191 4.62 0.61 6.52
C ALA A 191 4.96 -0.53 5.55
N ALA A 192 3.97 -1.27 5.05
CA ALA A 192 4.17 -2.33 4.06
C ALA A 192 4.74 -1.78 2.74
N LEU A 193 4.26 -0.61 2.29
CA LEU A 193 4.81 0.08 1.12
C LEU A 193 6.30 0.42 1.32
N LEU A 194 6.65 1.01 2.46
CA LEU A 194 8.05 1.35 2.78
C LEU A 194 8.91 0.08 2.91
N ARG A 195 8.38 -0.98 3.52
CA ARG A 195 9.07 -2.28 3.63
C ARG A 195 9.36 -2.89 2.28
N PHE A 196 8.44 -2.75 1.32
CA PHE A 196 8.67 -3.15 -0.06
C PHE A 196 9.79 -2.34 -0.72
N LEU A 197 9.87 -1.04 -0.44
CA LEU A 197 10.88 -0.12 -0.98
C LEU A 197 12.22 -0.14 -0.24
N THR A 198 12.41 -1.06 0.71
CA THR A 198 13.66 -1.20 1.46
C THR A 198 14.60 -2.13 0.71
N HIS A 199 15.81 -1.64 0.38
CA HIS A 199 16.78 -2.45 -0.38
C HIS A 199 17.76 -3.20 0.53
N THR A 200 18.25 -4.34 0.06
CA THR A 200 19.16 -5.26 0.78
C THR A 200 20.59 -4.72 0.98
N GLY A 201 20.92 -3.55 0.45
CA GLY A 201 22.31 -3.04 0.34
C GLY A 201 23.01 -3.40 -0.96
N THR A 202 22.52 -4.40 -1.70
CA THR A 202 23.08 -4.79 -2.98
C THR A 202 22.81 -3.71 -4.03
N LYS A 203 23.88 -3.12 -4.56
CA LYS A 203 23.80 -2.16 -5.66
C LYS A 203 23.64 -2.92 -6.97
N THR A 204 22.58 -2.62 -7.71
CA THR A 204 22.49 -3.05 -9.11
C THR A 204 23.35 -2.13 -9.98
N LYS A 205 23.67 -2.58 -11.20
CA LYS A 205 24.41 -1.77 -12.19
C LYS A 205 23.52 -0.67 -12.81
N GLU A 206 22.20 -0.80 -12.70
CA GLU A 206 21.24 0.14 -13.25
C GLU A 206 20.86 1.22 -12.24
N GLN A 207 20.73 2.46 -12.71
CA GLN A 207 20.30 3.57 -11.87
C GLN A 207 18.87 3.37 -11.38
N ASN A 208 18.64 3.62 -10.09
CA ASN A 208 17.34 3.52 -9.41
C ASN A 208 16.70 2.13 -9.40
N LEU A 209 17.45 1.07 -9.74
CA LEU A 209 17.04 -0.31 -9.60
C LEU A 209 17.59 -0.89 -8.29
N TYR A 210 16.71 -1.43 -7.47
CA TYR A 210 17.01 -1.93 -6.13
C TYR A 210 16.51 -3.36 -5.95
N ILE A 211 17.15 -4.11 -5.05
CA ILE A 211 16.75 -5.47 -4.69
C ILE A 211 16.18 -5.44 -3.27
N GLY A 212 14.95 -5.90 -3.11
CA GLY A 212 14.28 -6.15 -1.83
C GLY A 212 14.24 -7.65 -1.51
N TRP A 213 13.64 -7.98 -0.37
CA TRP A 213 13.50 -9.37 0.10
C TRP A 213 12.13 -9.64 0.70
N PHE A 214 11.67 -10.87 0.54
CA PHE A 214 10.39 -11.35 1.06
C PHE A 214 10.37 -11.41 2.59
N ASP A 215 9.16 -11.57 3.12
CA ASP A 215 8.89 -11.80 4.53
C ASP A 215 9.52 -13.14 5.00
N PRO A 216 10.27 -13.18 6.12
CA PRO A 216 11.06 -14.34 6.54
C PRO A 216 10.28 -15.64 6.76
N LYS A 217 9.06 -15.58 7.33
CA LYS A 217 8.28 -16.80 7.66
C LYS A 217 8.00 -17.70 6.46
N ARG A 218 7.74 -17.12 5.29
CA ARG A 218 7.46 -17.90 4.09
C ARG A 218 8.69 -18.66 3.57
N HIS A 219 9.89 -18.13 3.81
CA HIS A 219 11.12 -18.78 3.39
C HIS A 219 11.46 -20.00 4.27
N GLU A 220 11.04 -19.99 5.55
CA GLU A 220 11.19 -21.10 6.48
C GLU A 220 10.15 -22.20 6.22
N GLU A 221 8.88 -21.84 6.01
CA GLU A 221 7.80 -22.81 5.72
C GLU A 221 8.02 -23.57 4.40
N GLN A 222 8.49 -22.88 3.34
CA GLN A 222 8.85 -23.54 2.07
C GLN A 222 10.06 -24.50 2.19
N ASN A 223 10.96 -24.23 3.14
CA ASN A 223 12.09 -25.11 3.42
C ASN A 223 11.72 -26.29 4.34
N LEU A 224 10.64 -26.20 5.11
CA LEU A 224 10.16 -27.25 6.01
C LEU A 224 9.18 -28.23 5.32
N GLU A 225 8.30 -27.74 4.43
CA GLU A 225 7.34 -28.60 3.70
C GLU A 225 7.99 -29.46 2.59
N THR A 226 9.23 -29.16 2.19
CA THR A 226 9.98 -29.98 1.21
C THR A 226 10.65 -31.22 1.82
N GLY A 227 10.39 -31.49 3.10
CA GLY A 227 10.69 -32.76 3.75
C GLY A 227 9.71 -33.87 3.36
N SER A 228 9.96 -34.53 2.20
CA SER A 228 9.36 -35.79 1.74
C SER A 228 8.30 -35.76 0.62
N PHE A 229 8.33 -34.80 -0.30
CA PHE A 229 7.73 -35.00 -1.64
C PHE A 229 8.80 -34.92 -2.73
N ASP A 230 8.67 -35.81 -3.71
CA ASP A 230 9.66 -36.15 -4.74
C ASP A 230 10.53 -34.99 -5.25
N ARG A 231 11.84 -35.13 -5.03
CA ARG A 231 12.91 -34.25 -5.52
C ARG A 231 13.04 -34.16 -7.06
N GLU A 232 12.14 -34.78 -7.83
CA GLU A 232 12.22 -34.87 -9.29
C GLU A 232 11.28 -33.92 -10.06
N LYS A 233 10.57 -33.01 -9.37
CA LYS A 233 9.83 -31.89 -10.00
C LYS A 233 10.05 -30.54 -9.31
N HIS A 234 11.26 -30.29 -8.82
CA HIS A 234 11.64 -28.92 -8.47
C HIS A 234 11.66 -28.10 -9.77
N GLU A 235 10.67 -27.21 -9.92
CA GLU A 235 10.82 -26.04 -10.78
C GLU A 235 12.17 -25.42 -10.45
N GLU A 236 13.06 -25.37 -11.43
CA GLU A 236 14.37 -24.71 -11.34
C GLU A 236 14.20 -23.35 -10.65
N SER A 237 15.19 -22.90 -9.86
CA SER A 237 15.29 -21.52 -9.35
C SER A 237 15.11 -20.54 -10.51
N LYS A 238 13.86 -20.17 -10.77
CA LYS A 238 13.48 -19.47 -11.98
C LYS A 238 13.18 -18.05 -11.60
N THR A 239 14.08 -17.17 -12.00
CA THR A 239 13.85 -15.74 -12.00
C THR A 239 12.73 -15.40 -12.98
N ILE A 240 11.68 -14.74 -12.49
CA ILE A 240 10.47 -14.42 -13.26
C ILE A 240 10.44 -12.92 -13.57
N PRO A 241 10.47 -12.49 -14.84
CA PRO A 241 10.30 -11.09 -15.21
C PRO A 241 8.84 -10.67 -15.09
N TYR A 242 8.58 -9.44 -14.62
CA TYR A 242 7.22 -8.93 -14.46
C TYR A 242 6.95 -7.58 -15.16
N ALA A 243 7.95 -6.72 -15.37
CA ALA A 243 7.88 -5.58 -16.30
C ALA A 243 9.18 -4.75 -16.33
N ASP A 244 9.50 -4.13 -17.46
CA ASP A 244 10.58 -3.12 -17.62
C ASP A 244 11.96 -3.54 -17.04
N GLY A 245 12.33 -4.80 -17.26
CA GLY A 245 13.58 -5.38 -16.75
C GLY A 245 13.55 -5.72 -15.26
N LEU A 246 12.39 -5.65 -14.62
CA LEU A 246 12.18 -6.07 -13.24
C LEU A 246 11.78 -7.54 -13.16
N GLU A 247 12.33 -8.19 -12.16
CA GLU A 247 12.22 -9.62 -11.95
C GLU A 247 12.17 -9.95 -10.46
N TYR A 248 11.73 -11.17 -10.13
CA TYR A 248 11.78 -11.70 -8.76
C TYR A 248 12.14 -13.18 -8.78
N ASN A 249 12.59 -13.69 -7.63
CA ASN A 249 12.85 -15.10 -7.43
C ASN A 249 12.33 -15.50 -6.04
N ILE A 250 11.24 -16.28 -6.02
CA ILE A 250 10.61 -16.74 -4.76
C ILE A 250 11.56 -17.66 -4.00
N SER A 251 12.17 -18.64 -4.68
CA SER A 251 13.06 -19.63 -4.05
C SER A 251 14.31 -19.02 -3.44
N GLU A 252 14.80 -17.91 -3.99
CA GLU A 252 15.96 -17.18 -3.48
C GLU A 252 15.58 -15.99 -2.59
N GLY A 253 14.29 -15.75 -2.36
CA GLY A 253 13.85 -14.79 -1.34
C GLY A 253 13.86 -13.32 -1.75
N TRP A 254 14.00 -12.97 -3.04
CA TRP A 254 14.24 -11.59 -3.48
C TRP A 254 13.35 -11.10 -4.63
N TYR A 255 13.25 -9.77 -4.75
CA TYR A 255 12.59 -9.10 -5.87
C TYR A 255 13.28 -7.79 -6.24
N CYS A 256 13.26 -7.41 -7.51
CA CYS A 256 13.71 -6.11 -8.00
C CYS A 256 12.59 -5.08 -7.94
N PHE A 257 12.92 -3.80 -7.72
CA PHE A 257 11.98 -2.69 -7.84
C PHE A 257 12.70 -1.39 -8.26
N ARG A 258 11.93 -0.45 -8.84
CA ARG A 258 12.40 0.91 -9.15
C ARG A 258 11.78 1.93 -8.20
N CYS A 259 12.55 2.95 -7.84
CA CYS A 259 12.05 4.07 -7.05
C CYS A 259 12.82 5.35 -7.38
N ASP A 260 12.08 6.35 -7.89
CA ASP A 260 12.62 7.69 -8.21
C ASP A 260 12.34 8.72 -7.11
N CYS A 261 11.78 8.28 -5.97
CA CYS A 261 11.50 9.19 -4.85
C CYS A 261 12.81 9.60 -4.18
N ILE A 262 13.10 10.90 -4.22
CA ILE A 262 14.23 11.53 -3.54
C ILE A 262 13.67 12.29 -2.33
N ILE A 263 14.20 11.98 -1.15
CA ILE A 263 13.85 12.64 0.10
C ILE A 263 15.01 13.51 0.59
N ARG A 264 14.74 14.47 1.46
CA ARG A 264 15.75 15.32 2.09
C ARG A 264 15.92 14.95 3.55
N ILE A 265 17.11 14.49 3.92
CA ILE A 265 17.48 14.19 5.31
C ILE A 265 18.68 15.09 5.66
N ASN A 266 18.55 15.89 6.71
CA ASN A 266 19.61 16.82 7.15
C ASN A 266 20.14 17.71 6.02
N GLY A 267 19.25 18.16 5.13
CA GLY A 267 19.60 19.00 3.97
C GLY A 267 20.19 18.25 2.76
N ALA A 268 20.47 16.95 2.87
CA ALA A 268 21.00 16.15 1.77
C ALA A 268 19.88 15.39 1.03
N GLU A 269 19.89 15.47 -0.29
CA GLU A 269 19.01 14.69 -1.16
C GLU A 269 19.49 13.24 -1.22
N THR A 270 18.62 12.31 -0.83
CA THR A 270 18.91 10.88 -0.78
C THR A 270 17.76 10.10 -1.40
N PRO A 271 18.01 9.13 -2.31
CA PRO A 271 16.96 8.23 -2.77
C PRO A 271 16.32 7.49 -1.60
N LEU A 272 14.99 7.43 -1.57
CA LEU A 272 14.24 6.84 -0.46
C LEU A 272 14.72 5.43 -0.09
N PRO A 273 14.94 4.48 -1.03
CA PRO A 273 15.45 3.16 -0.66
C PRO A 273 16.79 3.24 0.06
N MET A 274 17.71 4.08 -0.41
CA MET A 274 19.03 4.24 0.21
C MET A 274 18.94 4.81 1.61
N ALA A 275 18.01 5.73 1.86
CA ALA A 275 17.79 6.27 3.19
C ALA A 275 17.23 5.21 4.16
N LEU A 276 16.24 4.43 3.71
CA LEU A 276 15.66 3.33 4.49
C LEU A 276 16.73 2.28 4.86
N HIS A 277 17.59 1.90 3.90
CA HIS A 277 18.66 0.94 4.14
C HIS A 277 19.74 1.46 5.09
N LYS A 278 20.13 2.73 4.98
CA LYS A 278 21.20 3.33 5.80
C LYS A 278 20.91 3.32 7.30
N ILE A 279 19.64 3.35 7.70
CA ILE A 279 19.27 3.31 9.11
C ILE A 279 19.67 1.98 9.74
N GLY A 280 19.57 0.88 8.97
CA GLY A 280 19.91 -0.46 9.44
C GLY A 280 18.68 -1.34 9.68
N LEU A 281 18.95 -2.64 9.73
CA LEU A 281 17.99 -3.65 10.17
C LEU A 281 17.95 -3.63 11.69
N LYS A 282 16.78 -3.90 12.29
CA LYS A 282 16.63 -4.00 13.75
C LYS A 282 17.06 -2.71 14.46
N GLU A 283 16.42 -1.60 14.11
CA GLU A 283 16.51 -0.37 14.90
C GLU A 283 15.18 -0.11 15.63
N GLN A 284 15.25 0.70 16.69
CA GLN A 284 14.04 1.16 17.37
C GLN A 284 13.25 2.13 16.47
N PRO A 285 11.92 2.20 16.57
CA PRO A 285 11.11 2.93 15.61
C PRO A 285 11.47 4.42 15.44
N VAL A 286 11.95 5.08 16.50
CA VAL A 286 12.43 6.48 16.48
C VAL A 286 13.50 6.74 15.43
N ALA A 287 14.34 5.74 15.11
CA ALA A 287 15.37 5.85 14.10
C ALA A 287 14.80 6.05 12.68
N TYR A 288 13.59 5.55 12.42
CA TYR A 288 12.92 5.63 11.11
C TYR A 288 12.09 6.91 10.93
N GLU A 289 11.71 7.60 12.02
CA GLU A 289 10.76 8.73 11.99
C GLU A 289 11.18 9.83 11.01
N SER A 290 12.45 10.24 11.01
CA SER A 290 12.94 11.33 10.15
C SER A 290 12.82 10.98 8.65
N VAL A 291 13.10 9.74 8.28
CA VAL A 291 13.04 9.24 6.90
C VAL A 291 11.59 9.09 6.46
N ILE A 292 10.73 8.56 7.34
CA ILE A 292 9.30 8.39 7.08
C ILE A 292 8.61 9.75 6.94
N ALA A 293 8.86 10.69 7.85
CA ALA A 293 8.33 12.05 7.75
C ALA A 293 8.78 12.73 6.45
N SER A 294 10.07 12.58 6.11
CA SER A 294 10.61 13.14 4.87
C SER A 294 9.93 12.56 3.63
N TYR A 295 9.70 11.25 3.58
CA TYR A 295 8.93 10.58 2.53
C TYR A 295 7.50 11.11 2.44
N LEU A 296 6.80 11.16 3.58
CA LEU A 296 5.40 11.57 3.62
C LEU A 296 5.22 13.01 3.14
N CYS A 297 6.20 13.89 3.36
CA CYS A 297 6.17 15.26 2.86
C CYS A 297 6.56 15.42 1.39
N GLN A 298 7.22 14.45 0.73
CA GLN A 298 7.64 14.64 -0.66
C GLN A 298 6.46 14.65 -1.64
N PRO A 299 6.45 15.53 -2.67
CA PRO A 299 5.41 15.54 -3.71
C PRO A 299 5.31 14.22 -4.48
N ASN A 300 6.45 13.61 -4.81
CA ASN A 300 6.52 12.28 -5.44
C ASN A 300 6.56 11.13 -4.41
N GLY A 301 6.26 11.45 -3.14
CA GLY A 301 6.16 10.51 -2.02
C GLY A 301 4.74 10.50 -1.47
N GLY A 302 4.57 10.80 -0.18
CA GLY A 302 3.25 10.84 0.47
C GLY A 302 2.42 12.10 0.18
N ASN A 303 3.05 13.18 -0.31
CA ASN A 303 2.40 14.45 -0.65
C ASN A 303 1.57 15.08 0.51
N LEU A 304 2.11 15.03 1.73
CA LEU A 304 1.48 15.51 2.97
C LEU A 304 2.18 16.73 3.60
N ALA A 305 3.00 17.45 2.85
CA ALA A 305 3.75 18.60 3.39
C ALA A 305 2.83 19.70 3.96
N ASN A 306 1.60 19.83 3.47
CA ASN A 306 0.67 20.86 3.93
C ASN A 306 0.05 20.57 5.32
N ILE A 307 0.23 19.37 5.86
CA ILE A 307 -0.27 18.95 7.17
C ILE A 307 0.85 18.48 8.11
N SER A 308 2.12 18.69 7.72
CA SER A 308 3.29 18.18 8.45
C SER A 308 3.40 18.72 9.87
N ASP A 309 2.86 19.91 10.11
CA ASP A 309 3.00 20.63 11.38
C ASP A 309 1.93 20.23 12.41
N THR A 310 1.09 19.24 12.08
CA THR A 310 0.02 18.77 12.96
C THR A 310 0.50 17.65 13.89
N SER A 311 -0.09 17.57 15.09
CA SER A 311 0.13 16.45 16.01
C SER A 311 -0.32 15.11 15.40
N ALA A 312 -1.44 15.11 14.67
CA ALA A 312 -1.95 13.92 14.00
C ALA A 312 -0.97 13.38 12.93
N PHE A 313 -0.30 14.25 12.17
CA PHE A 313 0.76 13.84 11.25
C PHE A 313 1.95 13.22 12.00
N THR A 314 2.37 13.82 13.12
CA THR A 314 3.45 13.27 13.96
C THR A 314 3.07 11.89 14.51
N THR A 315 1.83 11.72 14.98
CA THR A 315 1.30 10.42 15.43
C THR A 315 1.30 9.39 14.30
N LEU A 316 0.91 9.78 13.08
CA LEU A 316 0.97 8.89 11.92
C LEU A 316 2.40 8.46 11.60
N VAL A 317 3.36 9.39 11.55
CA VAL A 317 4.78 9.07 11.30
C VAL A 317 5.27 8.02 12.29
N ARG A 318 4.99 8.22 13.57
CA ARG A 318 5.38 7.29 14.65
C ARG A 318 4.70 5.94 14.51
N ALA A 319 3.40 5.89 14.23
CA ALA A 319 2.68 4.65 14.04
C ALA A 319 3.20 3.85 12.83
N VAL A 320 3.50 4.52 11.72
CA VAL A 320 4.13 3.91 10.53
C VAL A 320 5.52 3.40 10.89
N ALA A 321 6.30 4.18 11.64
CA ALA A 321 7.63 3.77 12.11
C ALA A 321 7.54 2.52 12.99
N THR A 322 6.59 2.43 13.92
CA THR A 322 6.38 1.26 14.79
C THR A 322 6.15 0.00 13.98
N LEU A 323 5.20 0.04 13.04
CA LEU A 323 4.87 -1.12 12.22
C LEU A 323 6.02 -1.47 11.26
N TYR A 324 6.67 -0.47 10.67
CA TYR A 324 7.83 -0.68 9.82
C TYR A 324 8.99 -1.32 10.59
N ALA A 325 9.31 -0.84 11.79
CA ALA A 325 10.36 -1.40 12.64
C ALA A 325 10.09 -2.85 13.02
N ARG A 326 8.83 -3.24 13.30
CA ARG A 326 8.45 -4.64 13.50
C ARG A 326 8.78 -5.51 12.27
N MET A 327 8.40 -5.05 11.08
CA MET A 327 8.71 -5.74 9.82
C MET A 327 10.23 -5.82 9.56
N MET A 328 10.99 -4.81 9.99
CA MET A 328 12.46 -4.79 9.89
C MET A 328 13.16 -5.65 10.95
N ALA A 329 12.51 -5.86 12.11
CA ALA A 329 12.98 -6.74 13.17
C ALA A 329 12.85 -8.22 12.79
N GLY A 330 11.87 -8.53 11.94
CA GLY A 330 11.59 -9.87 11.41
C GLY A 330 10.21 -10.41 11.76
N ASP A 331 9.35 -9.62 12.41
CA ASP A 331 7.95 -10.00 12.63
C ASP A 331 7.27 -10.21 11.28
N ALA A 332 6.58 -11.33 11.13
CA ALA A 332 5.94 -11.68 9.87
C ALA A 332 4.77 -10.73 9.56
N LEU A 333 4.66 -10.33 8.30
CA LEU A 333 3.73 -9.30 7.87
C LEU A 333 2.27 -9.72 8.09
N MET A 334 1.95 -10.99 7.87
CA MET A 334 0.61 -11.53 8.08
C MET A 334 0.24 -11.63 9.56
N ASP A 335 1.21 -11.88 10.44
CA ASP A 335 0.97 -11.89 11.89
C ASP A 335 0.77 -10.48 12.43
N ILE A 336 1.55 -9.51 11.93
CA ILE A 336 1.34 -8.09 12.23
C ILE A 336 -0.08 -7.72 11.83
N LEU A 337 -0.50 -8.05 10.60
CA LEU A 337 -1.84 -7.73 10.11
C LEU A 337 -2.94 -8.43 10.92
N GLY A 338 -2.77 -9.72 11.24
CA GLY A 338 -3.74 -10.53 11.97
C GLY A 338 -3.91 -10.13 13.44
N SER A 339 -2.85 -9.59 14.06
CA SER A 339 -2.89 -9.09 15.45
C SER A 339 -3.27 -7.61 15.56
N LEU A 340 -3.28 -6.87 14.44
CA LEU A 340 -3.56 -5.44 14.44
C LEU A 340 -5.05 -5.18 14.68
N ASN A 341 -5.38 -4.36 15.68
CA ASN A 341 -6.69 -3.73 15.72
C ASN A 341 -6.78 -2.66 14.63
N MET A 342 -7.23 -3.06 13.44
CA MET A 342 -7.27 -2.22 12.23
C MET A 342 -8.14 -0.98 12.37
N GLU A 343 -9.10 -1.00 13.30
CA GLU A 343 -10.03 0.11 13.56
C GLU A 343 -9.55 1.06 14.66
N ALA A 344 -8.51 0.68 15.41
CA ALA A 344 -7.92 1.54 16.42
C ALA A 344 -7.24 2.76 15.78
N SER A 345 -7.24 3.87 16.52
CA SER A 345 -6.45 5.06 16.19
C SER A 345 -4.95 4.74 16.20
N CYS A 346 -4.17 5.38 15.32
CA CYS A 346 -2.71 5.33 15.35
C CYS A 346 -2.12 5.70 16.72
N GLU A 347 -2.87 6.45 17.53
CA GLU A 347 -2.50 6.76 18.92
C GLU A 347 -2.29 5.51 19.79
N SER A 348 -2.92 4.38 19.47
CA SER A 348 -2.67 3.13 20.19
C SER A 348 -1.29 2.55 19.90
N LEU A 349 -0.67 2.89 18.76
CA LEU A 349 0.64 2.38 18.36
C LEU A 349 1.82 3.23 18.86
N VAL A 350 1.55 4.32 19.57
CA VAL A 350 2.54 5.31 20.01
C VAL A 350 2.38 5.58 21.50
N ASP A 351 3.47 5.81 22.23
CA ASP A 351 3.33 6.36 23.57
C ASP A 351 2.91 7.82 23.49
N GLY A 352 1.84 8.17 24.21
CA GLY A 352 1.29 9.51 24.19
C GLY A 352 2.26 10.57 24.73
N PRO A 353 2.22 11.82 24.24
CA PRO A 353 3.08 12.90 24.72
C PRO A 353 2.87 13.26 26.20
N TYR A 354 1.76 12.83 26.82
CA TYR A 354 1.35 13.24 28.17
C TYR A 354 1.79 12.31 29.31
N ASN A 355 2.45 11.17 29.03
CA ASN A 355 2.99 10.30 30.07
C ASN A 355 4.53 10.29 30.15
N CYS A 356 5.19 11.17 29.39
CA CYS A 356 6.64 11.31 29.44
C CYS A 356 7.07 12.37 30.46
N THR A 357 6.75 12.15 31.74
CA THR A 357 7.48 12.76 32.87
C THR A 357 8.65 11.88 33.31
N ILE A 358 8.94 10.80 32.58
CA ILE A 358 10.11 9.97 32.84
C ILE A 358 11.24 10.47 31.94
N GLU A 359 11.94 11.49 32.42
CA GLU A 359 13.35 11.70 32.10
C GLU A 359 14.10 10.42 32.51
N ARG A 360 14.22 9.44 31.61
CA ARG A 360 15.29 8.43 31.52
C ARG A 360 14.91 7.35 30.51
N PHE A 361 15.78 7.20 29.51
CA PHE A 361 16.04 5.91 28.88
C PHE A 361 16.43 4.93 30.00
N ASP A 362 15.49 4.06 30.39
CA ASP A 362 15.81 2.89 31.20
C ASP A 362 16.01 1.72 30.23
N ALA A 363 17.15 1.03 30.34
CA ALA A 363 17.45 -0.19 29.61
C ALA A 363 16.40 -1.31 29.82
N SER A 364 15.51 -1.17 30.80
CA SER A 364 14.38 -2.09 31.05
C SER A 364 13.09 -1.77 30.26
N ARG A 365 12.97 -0.58 29.66
CA ARG A 365 11.78 -0.11 28.91
C ARG A 365 12.19 0.65 27.64
N PRO A 366 12.63 -0.07 26.60
CA PRO A 366 13.23 0.52 25.41
C PRO A 366 12.27 1.22 24.44
N LEU A 367 10.97 1.19 24.73
CA LEU A 367 9.92 1.53 23.77
C LEU A 367 9.35 2.91 24.07
N HIS A 368 9.40 3.83 23.10
CA HIS A 368 8.50 4.98 23.01
C HIS A 368 7.11 4.53 22.49
N TYR A 369 6.61 3.36 22.92
CA TYR A 369 5.42 2.70 22.35
C TYR A 369 4.62 1.96 23.42
N GLN A 370 3.29 1.93 23.23
CA GLN A 370 2.43 1.17 24.11
C GLN A 370 2.77 -0.32 24.01
N LYS A 371 3.33 -0.88 25.08
CA LYS A 371 3.63 -2.32 25.18
C LYS A 371 2.42 -3.20 24.80
N SER A 372 1.20 -2.74 25.05
CA SER A 372 -0.04 -3.46 24.67
C SER A 372 -0.24 -3.68 23.17
N SER A 373 0.49 -2.97 22.31
CA SER A 373 0.35 -3.06 20.85
C SER A 373 1.47 -3.85 20.17
N ILE A 374 2.46 -4.31 20.93
CA ILE A 374 3.54 -5.16 20.47
C ILE A 374 3.42 -6.48 21.24
N PRO A 375 3.12 -7.61 20.57
CA PRO A 375 3.10 -8.92 21.22
C PRO A 375 4.40 -9.21 21.98
N ASP A 376 4.31 -9.90 23.13
CA ASP A 376 5.48 -10.21 23.97
C ASP A 376 6.51 -11.11 23.23
N ASP A 377 6.12 -11.78 22.16
CA ASP A 377 6.95 -12.59 21.27
C ASP A 377 7.48 -11.84 20.04
N SER A 378 7.26 -10.53 19.95
CA SER A 378 7.78 -9.71 18.85
C SER A 378 9.32 -9.61 18.90
N LEU A 379 9.96 -9.81 17.74
CA LEU A 379 11.41 -9.69 17.57
C LEU A 379 11.90 -8.25 17.74
N LEU A 380 10.99 -7.27 17.65
CA LEU A 380 11.32 -5.88 17.97
C LEU A 380 11.71 -5.72 19.44
N LEU A 381 11.17 -6.54 20.35
CA LEU A 381 11.51 -6.49 21.78
C LEU A 381 12.95 -6.98 22.05
N GLU A 382 13.52 -7.77 21.12
CA GLU A 382 14.90 -8.24 21.18
C GLU A 382 15.89 -7.26 20.55
N THR A 383 15.39 -6.21 19.90
CA THR A 383 16.20 -5.25 19.17
C THR A 383 16.97 -4.34 20.14
N PRO A 384 18.31 -4.21 20.00
CA PRO A 384 19.10 -3.35 20.87
C PRO A 384 18.59 -1.92 20.92
N LEU A 385 18.66 -1.30 22.09
CA LEU A 385 18.53 0.15 22.18
C LEU A 385 19.69 0.83 21.47
N ALA A 386 19.38 1.80 20.62
CA ALA A 386 20.38 2.73 20.11
C ALA A 386 21.12 3.35 21.32
N LYS A 387 22.46 3.30 21.30
CA LYS A 387 23.32 3.80 22.38
C LYS A 387 23.36 5.31 22.45
#